data_AF-A0A8T3XLT7-F1
#
_entry.id   AF-A0A8T3XLT7-F1
#
_cell.length_a   1.000
_cell.length_b   1.000
_cell.length_c   1.000
_cell.angle_alpha   90.00
_cell.angle_beta   90.00
_cell.angle_gamma   90.00
#
_symmetry.space_group_name_H-M   'P 1'
#
loop_
_entity.id
_entity.type
_entity.pdbx_description
1 polymer ?
#
loop_
_entity_poly.entity_id
_entity_poly.type
_entity_poly.pdbx_seq_one_letter_code
_entity_poly.pdbx_strand_id
1 'polypeptide(L)'
;MGGRLVVDFLIDTGLKPNDKIKSQVTIPDWIKENDSYLRSCIRGLIDTDGCVYEMLPHWPGLFQLNFENRNITLLRDTREALIKLGYHPSKICGKRTINGTKFYISRKEEIKRFYKEIGSSNDRNIKQFNKVLNS
;
A
#
# COMPACT_ATOMS: atom_id res chain seq x y z
N MET A 1 17.56 -18.66 16.01
CA MET A 1 18.03 -19.16 14.70
C MET A 1 17.10 -18.85 13.51
N GLY A 2 15.87 -18.35 13.68
CA GLY A 2 14.94 -18.12 12.55
C GLY A 2 15.18 -16.86 11.71
N GLY A 3 15.72 -15.77 12.27
CA GLY A 3 15.84 -14.49 11.57
C GLY A 3 16.81 -14.50 10.38
N ARG A 4 17.88 -15.30 10.44
CA ARG A 4 18.91 -15.36 9.39
C ARG A 4 18.38 -16.00 8.10
N LEU A 5 17.59 -17.08 8.24
CA LEU A 5 16.95 -17.75 7.10
C LEU A 5 15.97 -16.85 6.35
N VAL A 6 15.23 -16.01 7.08
CA VAL A 6 14.31 -15.04 6.46
C VAL A 6 15.10 -13.95 5.74
N VAL A 7 16.16 -13.42 6.36
CA VAL A 7 17.02 -12.42 5.71
C VAL A 7 17.66 -12.99 4.45
N ASP A 8 18.24 -14.19 4.52
CA ASP A 8 18.90 -14.83 3.38
C ASP A 8 17.89 -15.10 2.24
N PHE A 9 16.69 -15.59 2.58
CA PHE A 9 15.59 -15.76 1.61
C PHE A 9 15.18 -14.43 0.96
N LEU A 10 15.04 -13.35 1.74
CA LEU A 10 14.67 -12.03 1.20
C LEU A 10 15.75 -11.49 0.25
N ILE A 11 17.02 -11.65 0.62
CA ILE A 11 18.15 -11.23 -0.23
C ILE A 11 18.16 -12.03 -1.53
N ASP A 12 18.02 -13.35 -1.45
CA ASP A 12 18.03 -14.26 -2.61
C ASP A 12 16.85 -13.99 -3.56
N THR A 13 15.67 -13.68 -2.99
CA THR A 13 14.46 -13.35 -3.76
C THR A 13 14.43 -11.91 -4.29
N GLY A 14 15.51 -11.15 -4.14
CA GLY A 14 15.73 -9.87 -4.81
C GLY A 14 15.70 -8.63 -3.92
N LEU A 15 15.42 -8.75 -2.61
CA LEU A 15 15.53 -7.63 -1.66
C LEU A 15 16.98 -7.41 -1.24
N LYS A 16 17.74 -6.74 -2.11
CA LYS A 16 19.16 -6.45 -1.85
C LYS A 16 19.32 -5.50 -0.64
N PRO A 17 20.19 -5.80 0.33
CA PRO A 17 20.34 -5.03 1.58
C PRO A 17 21.16 -3.74 1.41
N ASN A 18 21.31 -3.22 0.19
CA ASN A 18 22.15 -2.05 -0.07
C ASN A 18 21.44 -0.73 0.28
N ASP A 19 22.28 0.28 0.60
CA ASP A 19 21.96 1.68 0.93
C ASP A 19 20.54 2.10 0.53
N LYS A 20 19.63 2.14 1.52
CA LYS A 20 18.16 2.30 1.37
C LYS A 20 17.74 3.52 0.55
N ILE A 21 18.66 4.46 0.32
CA ILE A 21 18.47 5.70 -0.43
C ILE A 21 18.82 5.52 -1.93
N LYS A 22 19.83 4.70 -2.25
CA LYS A 22 20.36 4.54 -3.62
C LYS A 22 19.69 3.41 -4.40
N SER A 23 19.22 2.37 -3.72
CA SER A 23 18.75 1.14 -4.39
C SER A 23 17.28 1.15 -4.83
N GLN A 24 16.49 2.17 -4.44
CA GLN A 24 15.08 2.34 -4.80
C GLN A 24 14.31 1.01 -4.88
N VAL A 25 14.26 0.30 -3.74
CA VAL A 25 13.63 -1.01 -3.59
C VAL A 25 12.28 -1.07 -4.32
N THR A 26 12.08 -2.12 -5.09
CA THR A 26 10.89 -2.42 -5.91
C THR A 26 10.16 -3.64 -5.35
N ILE A 27 8.89 -3.83 -5.72
CA ILE A 27 8.21 -5.12 -5.52
C ILE A 27 8.80 -6.13 -6.52
N PRO A 28 9.38 -7.27 -6.08
CA PRO A 28 9.93 -8.28 -6.97
C PRO A 28 8.92 -8.82 -7.99
N ASP A 29 9.37 -9.15 -9.19
CA ASP A 29 8.50 -9.58 -10.29
C ASP A 29 7.73 -10.87 -9.96
N TRP A 30 8.35 -11.84 -9.28
CA TRP A 30 7.67 -13.05 -8.84
C TRP A 30 6.49 -12.80 -7.87
N ILE A 31 6.53 -11.68 -7.12
CA ILE A 31 5.38 -11.21 -6.32
C ILE A 31 4.35 -10.55 -7.23
N LYS A 32 4.79 -9.71 -8.18
CA LYS A 32 3.91 -9.02 -9.13
C LYS A 32 3.13 -9.98 -10.02
N GLU A 33 3.70 -11.12 -10.38
CA GLU A 33 3.11 -12.12 -11.28
C GLU A 33 2.01 -12.96 -10.62
N ASN A 34 2.05 -13.13 -9.30
CA ASN A 34 1.06 -13.90 -8.54
C ASN A 34 0.14 -12.99 -7.74
N ASP A 35 -1.14 -12.91 -8.12
CA ASP A 35 -2.11 -12.02 -7.47
C ASP A 35 -2.28 -12.28 -5.97
N SER A 36 -2.12 -13.52 -5.49
CA SER A 36 -2.21 -13.84 -4.06
C SER A 36 -1.03 -13.26 -3.28
N TYR A 37 0.18 -13.37 -3.82
CA TYR A 37 1.38 -12.77 -3.24
C TYR A 37 1.32 -11.24 -3.33
N LEU A 38 0.87 -10.71 -4.47
CA LEU A 38 0.70 -9.29 -4.68
C LEU A 38 -0.27 -8.69 -3.65
N ARG A 39 -1.46 -9.27 -3.48
CA ARG A 39 -2.43 -8.81 -2.46
C ARG A 39 -1.82 -8.84 -1.06
N SER A 40 -1.11 -9.92 -0.71
CA SER A 40 -0.44 -10.05 0.59
C SER A 40 0.66 -8.99 0.81
N CYS A 41 1.44 -8.69 -0.23
CA CYS A 41 2.45 -7.65 -0.22
C CYS A 41 1.83 -6.26 -0.06
N ILE A 42 0.78 -5.94 -0.83
CA ILE A 42 0.04 -4.67 -0.73
C ILE A 42 -0.54 -4.48 0.67
N ARG A 43 -1.11 -5.54 1.29
CA ARG A 43 -1.56 -5.47 2.69
C ARG A 43 -0.45 -4.99 3.62
N GLY A 44 0.73 -5.61 3.56
CA GLY A 44 1.86 -5.24 4.41
C GLY A 44 2.36 -3.81 4.19
N LEU A 45 2.38 -3.35 2.93
CA LEU A 45 2.75 -1.98 2.58
C LEU A 45 1.75 -0.96 3.13
N ILE A 46 0.44 -1.19 2.95
CA ILE A 46 -0.60 -0.30 3.49
C ILE A 46 -0.64 -0.33 5.01
N ASP A 47 -0.39 -1.48 5.65
CA ASP A 47 -0.36 -1.59 7.11
C ASP A 47 0.78 -0.78 7.75
N THR A 48 1.87 -0.56 7.00
CA THR A 48 3.09 0.11 7.48
C THR A 48 3.12 1.60 7.10
N ASP A 49 2.95 1.92 5.81
CA ASP A 49 3.12 3.28 5.27
C ASP A 49 1.80 3.88 4.73
N GLY A 50 0.69 3.15 4.85
CA GLY A 50 -0.64 3.61 4.45
C GLY A 50 -1.56 3.86 5.63
N CYS A 51 -2.71 4.47 5.34
CA CYS A 51 -3.80 4.52 6.30
C CYS A 51 -5.17 4.68 5.63
N VAL A 52 -6.21 4.25 6.35
CA VAL A 52 -7.60 4.58 6.02
C VAL A 52 -8.10 5.61 7.02
N TYR A 53 -8.79 6.65 6.55
CA TYR A 53 -9.33 7.69 7.41
C TYR A 53 -10.58 8.32 6.80
N GLU A 54 -11.40 8.89 7.67
CA GLU A 54 -12.55 9.71 7.32
C GLU A 54 -12.09 11.15 7.05
N MET A 55 -12.67 11.80 6.04
CA MET A 55 -12.28 13.14 5.57
C MET A 55 -12.86 14.27 6.46
N LEU A 56 -12.76 14.11 7.77
CA LEU A 56 -13.24 15.07 8.76
C LEU A 56 -12.36 16.33 8.84
N PRO A 57 -12.91 17.46 9.33
CA PRO A 57 -14.33 17.69 9.60
C PRO A 57 -15.14 18.04 8.33
N HIS A 58 -14.47 18.27 7.21
CA HIS A 58 -15.07 18.87 6.02
C HIS A 58 -16.05 17.94 5.29
N TRP A 59 -15.80 16.63 5.30
CA TRP A 59 -16.61 15.65 4.57
C TRP A 59 -16.89 14.38 5.41
N PRO A 60 -17.73 14.49 6.45
CA PRO A 60 -18.14 13.34 7.26
C PRO A 60 -18.79 12.25 6.41
N GLY A 61 -18.50 10.98 6.71
CA GLY A 61 -18.98 9.82 5.96
C GLY A 61 -18.23 9.53 4.65
N LEU A 62 -17.33 10.43 4.20
CA LEU A 62 -16.41 10.15 3.10
C LEU A 62 -15.07 9.65 3.63
N PHE A 63 -14.59 8.54 3.06
CA PHE A 63 -13.35 7.90 3.48
C PHE A 63 -12.33 7.88 2.36
N GLN A 64 -11.06 7.87 2.75
CA GLN A 64 -9.93 7.69 1.84
C GLN A 64 -8.98 6.64 2.40
N LEU A 65 -8.48 5.80 1.52
CA LEU A 65 -7.27 5.02 1.74
C LEU A 65 -6.11 5.79 1.10
N ASN A 66 -5.03 6.00 1.86
CA ASN A 66 -3.79 6.58 1.35
C ASN A 66 -2.62 5.61 1.48
N PHE A 67 -1.61 5.86 0.65
CA PHE A 67 -0.28 5.31 0.80
C PHE A 67 0.73 6.43 0.55
N GLU A 68 1.64 6.66 1.49
CA GLU A 68 2.66 7.71 1.41
C GLU A 68 4.06 7.10 1.64
N ASN A 69 4.93 7.19 0.64
CA ASN A 69 6.27 6.64 0.72
C ASN A 69 7.30 7.54 0.01
N ARG A 70 8.52 7.63 0.58
CA ARG A 70 9.62 8.43 0.00
C ARG A 70 10.39 7.69 -1.10
N ASN A 71 10.32 6.36 -1.13
CA ASN A 71 10.81 5.56 -2.23
C ASN A 71 9.80 5.66 -3.39
N ILE A 72 10.18 6.42 -4.42
CA ILE A 72 9.29 6.72 -5.54
C ILE A 72 9.04 5.47 -6.38
N THR A 73 10.02 4.56 -6.49
CA THR A 73 9.84 3.28 -7.19
C THR A 73 8.80 2.44 -6.48
N LEU A 74 8.91 2.27 -5.16
CA LEU A 74 7.93 1.50 -4.39
C LEU A 74 6.53 2.14 -4.41
N LEU A 75 6.46 3.47 -4.38
CA LEU A 75 5.21 4.23 -4.54
C LEU A 75 4.53 3.95 -5.88
N ARG A 76 5.31 3.92 -6.97
CA ARG A 76 4.82 3.61 -8.32
C ARG A 76 4.40 2.15 -8.44
N ASP A 77 5.22 1.22 -7.97
CA ASP A 77 4.91 -0.21 -7.99
C ASP A 77 3.61 -0.51 -7.23
N THR A 78 3.44 0.06 -6.04
CA THR A 78 2.23 -0.14 -5.23
C THR A 78 0.99 0.39 -5.97
N ARG A 79 1.11 1.55 -6.61
CA ARG A 79 0.04 2.15 -7.40
C ARG A 79 -0.30 1.29 -8.62
N GLU A 80 0.71 0.82 -9.35
CA GLU A 80 0.56 -0.02 -10.54
C GLU A 80 -0.03 -1.39 -10.19
N ALA A 81 0.39 -1.99 -9.08
CA ALA A 81 -0.19 -3.20 -8.54
C ALA A 81 -1.68 -3.05 -8.22
N LEU A 82 -2.08 -1.93 -7.61
CA LEU A 82 -3.49 -1.62 -7.36
C LEU A 82 -4.27 -1.45 -8.66
N ILE A 83 -3.69 -0.80 -9.67
CA ILE A 83 -4.31 -0.68 -11.00
C ILE A 83 -4.47 -2.06 -11.66
N LYS A 84 -3.44 -2.92 -11.60
CA LYS A 84 -3.49 -4.30 -12.09
C LYS A 84 -4.63 -5.09 -11.42
N LEU A 85 -4.84 -4.88 -10.12
CA LEU A 85 -5.94 -5.48 -9.36
C LEU A 85 -7.31 -4.79 -9.60
N GLY A 86 -7.40 -3.85 -10.55
CA GLY A 86 -8.64 -3.19 -10.96
C GLY A 86 -9.10 -2.05 -10.04
N TYR A 87 -8.24 -1.52 -9.18
CA TYR A 87 -8.51 -0.31 -8.39
C TYR A 87 -8.16 0.95 -9.18
N HIS A 88 -8.68 2.10 -8.76
CA HIS A 88 -8.48 3.38 -9.44
C HIS A 88 -7.83 4.41 -8.51
N PRO A 89 -6.55 4.20 -8.12
CA PRO A 89 -5.83 5.16 -7.31
C PRO A 89 -5.64 6.48 -8.07
N SER A 90 -5.71 7.59 -7.33
CA SER A 90 -5.41 8.93 -7.84
C SER A 90 -4.04 8.99 -8.49
N LYS A 91 -3.78 10.05 -9.25
CA LYS A 91 -2.40 10.39 -9.62
C LYS A 91 -1.56 10.54 -8.34
N ILE A 92 -0.27 10.24 -8.46
CA ILE A 92 0.69 10.54 -7.39
C ILE A 92 0.72 12.06 -7.19
N CYS A 93 0.63 12.50 -5.94
CA CYS A 93 0.56 13.90 -5.55
C CYS A 93 1.32 14.14 -4.23
N GLY A 94 1.32 15.39 -3.78
CA GLY A 94 2.00 15.84 -2.56
C GLY A 94 3.08 16.89 -2.86
N LYS A 95 3.24 17.84 -1.94
CA LYS A 95 4.12 19.01 -2.12
C LYS A 95 5.58 18.76 -1.67
N ARG A 96 5.87 17.58 -1.11
CA ARG A 96 7.18 17.31 -0.49
C ARG A 96 8.29 17.05 -1.50
N THR A 97 7.96 16.68 -2.73
CA THR A 97 8.91 16.37 -3.82
C THR A 97 8.33 16.83 -5.16
N ILE A 98 9.19 17.00 -6.18
CA ILE A 98 8.76 17.37 -7.54
C ILE A 98 7.82 16.33 -8.18
N ASN A 99 7.89 15.07 -7.71
CA ASN A 99 7.15 13.92 -8.23
C ASN A 99 5.96 13.51 -7.36
N GLY A 100 5.72 14.17 -6.22
CA GLY A 100 4.78 13.73 -5.19
C GLY A 100 5.29 12.53 -4.36
N THR A 101 4.60 12.24 -3.25
CA THR A 101 4.98 11.19 -2.29
C THR A 101 3.83 10.27 -1.91
N LYS A 102 2.63 10.49 -2.45
CA LYS A 102 1.44 9.73 -2.06
C LYS A 102 0.38 9.64 -3.14
N PHE A 103 -0.51 8.68 -3.00
CA PHE A 103 -1.75 8.59 -3.77
C PHE A 103 -2.92 8.18 -2.86
N TYR A 104 -4.14 8.24 -3.40
CA TYR A 104 -5.37 7.95 -2.67
C TYR A 104 -6.29 7.02 -3.45
N ILE A 105 -7.04 6.18 -2.74
CA ILE A 105 -8.28 5.56 -3.23
C ILE A 105 -9.42 6.20 -2.45
N SER A 106 -10.32 6.87 -3.17
CA SER A 106 -11.41 7.66 -2.57
C SER A 106 -12.80 7.09 -2.86
N ARG A 107 -12.91 6.12 -3.77
CA ARG A 107 -14.19 5.48 -4.09
C ARG A 107 -14.57 4.55 -2.95
N LYS A 108 -15.68 4.84 -2.28
CA LYS A 108 -16.17 4.06 -1.13
C LYS A 108 -16.27 2.57 -1.42
N GLU A 109 -16.82 2.20 -2.58
CA GLU A 109 -16.93 0.79 -3.00
C GLU A 109 -15.58 0.13 -3.22
N GLU A 110 -14.56 0.86 -3.69
CA GLU A 110 -13.21 0.33 -3.80
C GLU A 110 -12.54 0.16 -2.44
N ILE A 111 -12.82 1.04 -1.47
CA ILE A 111 -12.32 0.88 -0.09
C ILE A 111 -12.97 -0.34 0.58
N LYS A 112 -14.29 -0.54 0.38
CA LYS A 112 -14.99 -1.76 0.83
C LYS A 112 -14.41 -3.02 0.18
N ARG A 113 -14.19 -2.99 -1.14
CA ARG A 113 -13.58 -4.10 -1.89
C ARG A 113 -12.15 -4.38 -1.44
N PHE A 114 -11.36 -3.34 -1.20
CA PHE A 114 -9.99 -3.45 -0.66
C PHE A 114 -10.00 -4.22 0.66
N TYR A 115 -10.90 -3.87 1.58
CA TYR A 115 -10.97 -4.58 2.86
C TYR A 115 -11.34 -6.06 2.69
N LYS A 116 -12.25 -6.39 1.76
CA LYS A 116 -12.67 -7.76 1.50
C LYS A 116 -11.58 -8.61 0.84
N GLU A 117 -10.85 -8.06 -0.13
CA GLU A 117 -9.90 -8.81 -0.97
C GLU A 117 -8.47 -8.79 -0.43
N ILE A 118 -8.04 -7.68 0.18
CA ILE A 118 -6.68 -7.46 0.67
C ILE A 118 -6.68 -7.43 2.20
N GLY A 119 -7.62 -6.71 2.79
CA GLY A 119 -7.74 -6.58 4.24
C GLY A 119 -6.62 -5.76 4.87
N SER A 120 -6.46 -5.89 6.18
CA SER A 120 -5.48 -5.15 6.99
C SER A 120 -5.21 -5.95 8.25
N SER A 121 -3.97 -5.91 8.74
CA SER A 121 -3.59 -6.45 10.05
C SER A 121 -3.38 -5.34 11.07
N ASN A 122 -3.40 -4.08 10.63
CA ASN A 122 -3.29 -2.91 11.50
C ASN A 122 -4.64 -2.54 12.13
N ASP A 123 -4.75 -2.62 13.45
CA ASP A 123 -5.98 -2.30 14.22
C ASP A 123 -6.57 -0.92 13.92
N ARG A 124 -5.71 0.08 13.68
CA ARG A 124 -6.17 1.43 13.33
C ARG A 124 -6.92 1.42 12.01
N ASN A 125 -6.38 0.74 11.00
CA ASN A 125 -7.01 0.63 9.69
C ASN A 125 -8.27 -0.23 9.75
N ILE A 126 -8.25 -1.35 10.49
CA ILE A 126 -9.42 -2.23 10.70
C ILE A 126 -10.60 -1.43 11.28
N LYS A 127 -10.36 -0.61 12.30
CA LYS A 127 -11.40 0.25 12.90
C LYS A 127 -12.03 1.19 11.86
N GLN A 128 -11.23 1.74 10.96
CA GLN A 128 -11.70 2.66 9.94
C GLN A 128 -12.48 1.93 8.84
N PHE A 129 -11.98 0.77 8.38
CA PHE A 129 -12.71 -0.08 7.44
C PHE A 129 -14.09 -0.49 7.97
N ASN A 130 -14.20 -0.84 9.25
CA ASN A 130 -15.50 -1.16 9.86
C ASN A 130 -16.47 0.02 9.80
N LYS A 131 -15.99 1.26 9.97
CA LYS A 131 -16.82 2.45 9.76
C LYS A 131 -17.28 2.57 8.32
N VAL A 132 -16.40 2.34 7.34
CA VAL A 132 -16.76 2.36 5.91
C VAL A 132 -17.86 1.34 5.59
N LEU A 133 -17.75 0.12 6.13
CA LEU A 133 -18.73 -0.95 5.91
C LEU A 133 -20.11 -0.64 6.49
N ASN A 134 -20.15 0.02 7.65
CA ASN A 134 -21.38 0.38 8.35
C ASN A 134 -21.99 1.72 7.91
N SER A 135 -21.41 2.35 6.89
CA SER A 135 -21.85 3.65 6.36
C SER A 135 -22.54 3.53 5.01
#